data_AF-A0A0M3JWH7-F1
#
_entry.id   AF-A0A0M3JWH7-F1
#
_cell.length_a   1.000
_cell.length_b   1.000
_cell.length_c   1.000
_cell.angle_alpha   90.00
_cell.angle_beta   90.00
_cell.angle_gamma   90.00
#
_symmetry.space_group_name_H-M   'P 1'
#
loop_
_entity.id
_entity.type
_entity.pdbx_description
1 polymer ?
#
loop_
_entity_poly.entity_id
_entity_poly.type
_entity_poly.pdbx_seq_one_letter_code
_entity_poly.pdbx_strand_id
1 'polypeptide(L)' 'MGGNQRELAREKNLKKQQHLKKGSKDAQEHKLDNRMERDADIMRKKQEAAAAKKAAQNAANASASKKVQSYDPLK' A
#
# COMPACT_ATOMS: atom_id res chain seq x y z
N MET A 1 -8.14 -35.21 -10.62
CA MET A 1 -8.77 -34.38 -11.68
C MET A 1 -9.28 -33.08 -11.05
N GLY A 2 -8.43 -32.05 -10.95
CA GLY A 2 -8.71 -30.84 -10.15
C GLY A 2 -8.28 -29.56 -10.86
N GLY A 3 -8.59 -29.43 -12.15
CA GLY A 3 -8.23 -28.26 -12.95
C GLY A 3 -9.48 -27.72 -13.63
N ASN A 4 -10.12 -26.72 -13.00
CA ASN A 4 -11.02 -25.73 -13.61
C ASN A 4 -11.63 -24.78 -12.55
N GLN A 5 -11.41 -25.01 -11.25
CA GLN A 5 -12.05 -24.17 -10.22
C GLN A 5 -11.60 -22.71 -10.28
N ARG A 6 -10.35 -22.47 -10.71
CA ARG A 6 -9.80 -21.13 -10.85
C ARG A 6 -10.39 -20.39 -12.05
N GLU A 7 -10.41 -21.02 -13.21
CA GLU A 7 -11.07 -20.49 -14.41
C GLU A 7 -12.56 -20.27 -14.17
N LEU A 8 -13.27 -21.22 -13.55
CA LEU A 8 -14.68 -21.09 -13.19
C LEU A 8 -14.94 -19.95 -12.19
N ALA A 9 -14.04 -19.74 -11.23
CA ALA A 9 -14.11 -18.61 -10.31
C ALA A 9 -13.85 -17.28 -11.04
N ARG A 10 -12.94 -17.24 -12.03
CA ARG A 10 -12.73 -16.05 -12.86
C ARG A 10 -13.96 -15.75 -13.71
N GLU A 11 -14.57 -16.74 -14.36
CA GLU A 11 -15.79 -16.57 -15.16
C GLU A 11 -16.96 -16.06 -14.32
N LYS A 12 -17.18 -16.65 -13.13
CA LYS A 12 -18.23 -16.19 -12.20
C LYS A 12 -17.99 -14.75 -11.75
N ASN A 13 -16.75 -14.39 -11.44
CA ASN A 13 -16.39 -13.02 -11.08
C ASN A 13 -16.57 -12.06 -12.25
N LEU A 14 -16.19 -12.46 -13.46
CA LEU A 14 -16.35 -11.63 -14.66
C LEU A 14 -17.84 -11.37 -14.94
N LYS A 15 -18.68 -12.41 -14.87
CA LYS A 15 -20.13 -12.30 -15.03
C LYS A 15 -20.75 -11.40 -13.96
N LYS A 16 -20.33 -11.54 -12.70
CA LYS A 16 -20.78 -10.67 -11.58
C LYS A 16 -20.39 -9.21 -11.82
N GLN A 17 -19.16 -8.94 -12.25
CA GLN A 17 -18.71 -7.59 -12.59
C GLN A 17 -19.48 -7.00 -13.78
N GLN A 18 -19.76 -7.80 -14.82
CA GLN A 18 -20.56 -7.36 -15.97
C GLN A 18 -22.00 -7.03 -15.60
N HIS A 19 -22.63 -7.80 -14.70
CA HIS A 19 -23.98 -7.50 -14.21
C HIS A 19 -24.03 -6.23 -13.37
N LEU A 20 -23.04 -6.02 -12.47
CA LEU A 20 -22.94 -4.79 -11.67
C LEU A 20 -22.76 -3.54 -12.56
N LYS A 21 -21.92 -3.65 -13.60
CA LYS A 21 -21.69 -2.57 -14.58
C LYS A 21 -22.94 -2.20 -15.41
N LYS A 22 -23.91 -3.11 -15.58
CA LYS A 22 -25.13 -2.84 -16.37
C LYS A 22 -26.20 -2.08 -15.60
N GLY A 23 -26.26 -2.21 -14.27
CA GLY A 23 -27.36 -1.66 -13.46
C GLY A 23 -27.01 -0.43 -12.61
N SER A 24 -25.75 0.02 -12.59
CA SER A 24 -25.33 1.01 -11.57
C SER A 24 -24.20 1.95 -11.98
N LYS A 25 -24.03 2.28 -13.26
CA LYS A 25 -22.90 3.09 -13.74
C LYS A 25 -22.66 4.34 -12.89
N ASP A 26 -23.68 5.15 -12.65
CA ASP A 26 -23.53 6.42 -11.93
C ASP A 26 -23.25 6.23 -10.42
N ALA A 27 -24.01 5.36 -9.75
CA ALA A 27 -23.82 5.09 -8.31
C ALA A 27 -22.53 4.30 -8.01
N GLN A 28 -22.04 3.53 -8.98
CA GLN A 28 -20.82 2.72 -8.85
C GLN A 28 -19.58 3.54 -9.21
N GLU A 29 -19.66 4.46 -10.17
CA GLU A 29 -18.60 5.44 -10.49
C GLU A 29 -18.31 6.33 -9.28
N HIS A 30 -19.34 6.93 -8.67
CA HIS A 30 -19.16 7.67 -7.41
C HIS A 30 -18.54 6.82 -6.30
N LYS A 31 -18.86 5.52 -6.20
CA LYS A 31 -18.25 4.61 -5.21
C LYS A 31 -16.81 4.24 -5.55
N LEU A 32 -16.43 4.21 -6.82
CA LEU A 32 -15.06 3.93 -7.27
C LEU A 32 -14.17 5.15 -7.04
N ASP A 33 -14.63 6.35 -7.37
CA ASP A 33 -13.88 7.60 -7.12
C ASP A 33 -13.61 7.77 -5.63
N ASN A 34 -14.64 7.61 -4.79
CA ASN A 34 -14.50 7.62 -3.34
C ASN A 34 -13.54 6.54 -2.80
N ARG A 35 -13.38 5.41 -3.50
CA ARG A 35 -12.39 4.38 -3.11
C ARG A 35 -10.99 4.78 -3.52
N MET A 36 -10.81 5.31 -4.73
CA MET A 36 -9.51 5.79 -5.22
C MET A 36 -8.97 6.92 -4.36
N GLU A 37 -9.80 7.87 -3.95
CA GLU A 37 -9.42 8.95 -3.03
C GLU A 37 -8.97 8.41 -1.66
N ARG A 38 -9.73 7.48 -1.08
CA ARG A 38 -9.36 6.83 0.19
C ARG A 38 -8.06 6.04 0.08
N ASP A 39 -7.86 5.30 -1.00
CA ASP A 39 -6.64 4.53 -1.24
C ASP A 39 -5.42 5.46 -1.41
N ALA A 40 -5.60 6.58 -2.12
CA ALA A 40 -4.57 7.61 -2.27
C ALA A 40 -4.19 8.27 -0.92
N ASP A 41 -5.18 8.60 -0.09
CA ASP A 41 -4.95 9.15 1.25
C ASP A 41 -4.21 8.17 2.17
N ILE A 42 -4.54 6.88 2.11
CA ILE A 42 -3.82 5.84 2.87
C ILE A 42 -2.37 5.74 2.39
N MET A 43 -2.13 5.79 1.08
CA MET A 43 -0.76 5.80 0.54
C MET A 43 0.03 7.03 0.97
N ARG A 44 -0.56 8.23 0.92
CA ARG A 44 0.08 9.46 1.39
C ARG A 44 0.48 9.36 2.86
N LYS A 45 -0.45 8.95 3.73
CA LYS A 45 -0.19 8.73 5.16
C LYS A 45 0.90 7.69 5.41
N LYS A 46 0.92 6.61 4.62
CA LYS A 46 1.95 5.57 4.73
C LYS A 46 3.34 6.10 4.34
N GLN A 47 3.41 6.92 3.30
CA GLN A 47 4.66 7.56 2.88
C GLN A 47 5.15 8.56 3.92
N GLU A 48 4.27 9.40 4.46
CA GLU A 48 4.60 10.34 5.55
C GLU A 48 5.12 9.60 6.78
N ALA A 49 4.44 8.52 7.21
CA ALA A 49 4.87 7.70 8.33
C ALA A 49 6.22 7.00 8.06
N ALA A 50 6.47 6.55 6.83
CA ALA A 50 7.75 5.97 6.44
C ALA A 50 8.87 7.01 6.44
N ALA A 51 8.61 8.22 5.94
CA ALA A 51 9.55 9.33 5.95
C ALA A 51 9.91 9.75 7.38
N ALA A 52 8.90 9.87 8.27
CA ALA A 52 9.12 10.18 9.68
C ALA A 52 9.97 9.11 10.39
N LYS A 53 9.66 7.82 10.14
CA LYS A 53 10.48 6.71 10.67
C LYS A 53 11.91 6.74 10.15
N LYS A 54 12.10 7.02 8.85
CA LYS A 54 13.44 7.13 8.24
C LYS A 54 14.22 8.32 8.81
N ALA A 55 13.57 9.45 9.07
CA ALA A 55 14.20 10.61 9.70
C ALA A 55 14.66 10.31 11.13
N ALA A 56 13.81 9.65 11.93
CA ALA A 56 14.17 9.23 13.29
C ALA A 56 15.32 8.21 13.29
N GLN A 57 15.29 7.25 12.37
CA GLN A 57 16.36 6.25 12.24
C GLN A 57 17.68 6.89 11.78
N ASN A 58 17.64 7.84 10.86
CA ASN A 58 18.84 8.58 10.44
C ASN A 58 19.44 9.40 11.58
N ALA A 59 18.62 10.03 12.43
CA ALA A 59 19.10 10.75 13.62
C ALA A 59 19.73 9.81 14.66
N ALA A 60 19.14 8.64 14.88
CA ALA A 60 19.71 7.61 15.76
C ALA A 60 21.04 7.06 15.22
N ASN A 61 21.13 6.81 13.91
CA ASN A 61 22.35 6.32 13.28
C ASN A 61 23.47 7.37 13.27
N ALA A 62 23.15 8.65 13.06
CA ALA A 62 24.12 9.74 13.11
C ALA A 62 24.74 9.91 14.52
N SER A 63 23.92 9.78 15.57
CA SER A 63 24.39 9.84 16.96
C SER A 63 25.20 8.60 17.37
N ALA A 64 24.84 7.41 16.91
CA ALA A 64 25.62 6.19 17.11
C ALA A 64 26.98 6.25 16.38
N SER A 65 26.99 6.69 15.12
CA SER A 65 28.22 6.88 14.33
C SER A 65 29.18 7.87 15.01
N LYS A 66 28.67 8.97 15.58
CA LYS A 66 29.52 9.95 16.29
C LYS A 66 30.19 9.36 17.53
N LYS A 67 29.49 8.49 18.28
CA LYS A 67 30.06 7.79 19.44
C LYS A 67 31.13 6.77 19.02
N VAL A 68 30.91 6.03 17.94
CA VAL A 68 31.90 5.09 17.40
C VAL A 68 33.14 5.82 16.89
N GLN A 69 33.00 6.98 16.24
CA GLN A 69 34.15 7.80 15.83
C GLN A 69 34.90 8.42 17.01
N SER A 70 34.19 8.73 18.10
CA SER A 70 34.78 9.21 19.36
C SER A 70 35.47 8.11 20.16
N TYR A 71 35.09 6.85 19.97
CA TYR A 71 35.65 5.69 20.61
C TYR A 71 36.48 4.90 19.58
N ASP A 72 37.68 5.40 19.31
CA ASP A 72 38.68 4.67 18.52
C ASP A 72 39.71 4.08 19.48
N PRO A 73 39.64 2.78 19.85
CA PRO A 73 40.55 2.17 20.82
C PRO A 73 41.98 1.96 20.27
N LEU A 74 42.26 2.37 19.03
CA LEU A 74 43.55 2.25 18.35
C LEU A 74 44.24 3.61 18.10
N LYS A 75 43.65 4.72 18.56
CA LYS A 75 44.28 6.06 18.63
C LYS A 75 44.43 6.50 20.08
#